data_AF-A0A0F9RYF3-F1
#
_entry.id   AF-A0A0F9RYF3-F1
#
_cell.length_a   1.000
_cell.length_b   1.000
_cell.length_c   1.000
_cell.angle_alpha   90.00
_cell.angle_beta   90.00
_cell.angle_gamma   90.00
#
_symmetry.space_group_name_H-M   'P 1'
#
loop_
_entity.id
_entity.type
_entity.pdbx_description
1 polymer ?
#
loop_
_entity_poly.entity_id
_entity_poly.type
_entity_poly.pdbx_seq_one_letter_code
_entity_poly.pdbx_strand_id
1 'polypeptide(L)'
;MKFDEGKPDPSLFYTSALYETVFVRAYGIKKHGSIEGWKTTKPIEHFDAAIRHIRAVIEGEDYDNESGKLHLAHAICDCMFEIQRIKEKEKTNENKD
;
A
#
# COMPACT_ATOMS: atom_id res chain seq x y z
N MET A 1 -30.14 18.97 4.58
CA MET A 1 -29.03 19.08 5.53
C MET A 1 -27.99 18.05 5.09
N LYS A 2 -26.75 18.47 4.78
CA LYS A 2 -25.75 17.66 4.06
C LYS A 2 -25.28 16.47 4.92
N PHE A 3 -25.26 15.26 4.35
CA PHE A 3 -24.98 13.99 5.03
C PHE A 3 -23.49 13.56 4.99
N ASP A 4 -22.57 14.51 4.77
CA ASP A 4 -21.16 14.20 4.46
C ASP A 4 -20.13 14.91 5.36
N GLU A 5 -20.57 15.59 6.43
CA GLU A 5 -19.61 16.11 7.41
C GLU A 5 -18.80 14.96 8.04
N GLY A 6 -17.49 14.97 7.79
CA GLY A 6 -16.53 14.01 8.35
C GLY A 6 -16.24 12.76 7.50
N LYS A 7 -16.88 12.57 6.34
CA LYS A 7 -16.52 11.46 5.43
C LYS A 7 -15.39 11.86 4.49
N PRO A 8 -14.41 10.98 4.22
CA PRO A 8 -13.40 11.25 3.21
C PRO A 8 -14.07 11.33 1.83
N ASP A 9 -13.71 12.35 1.05
CA ASP A 9 -14.11 12.47 -0.35
C ASP A 9 -13.22 11.57 -1.21
N PRO A 10 -13.75 10.46 -1.79
CA PRO A 10 -12.95 9.53 -2.57
C PRO A 10 -12.34 10.17 -3.83
N SER A 11 -12.90 11.28 -4.32
CA SER A 11 -12.39 11.97 -5.51
C SER A 11 -11.03 12.64 -5.30
N LEU A 12 -10.61 12.82 -4.03
CA LEU A 12 -9.30 13.35 -3.68
C LEU A 12 -8.16 12.36 -3.94
N PHE A 13 -8.49 11.08 -4.19
CA PHE A 13 -7.49 10.07 -4.53
C PHE A 13 -7.44 9.89 -6.04
N TYR A 14 -6.33 10.31 -6.65
CA TYR A 14 -6.13 10.15 -8.09
C TYR A 14 -6.24 8.68 -8.50
N THR A 15 -7.15 8.39 -9.42
CA THR A 15 -7.45 7.02 -9.86
C THR A 15 -6.24 6.32 -10.49
N SER A 16 -5.30 7.06 -11.09
CA SER A 16 -4.03 6.50 -11.57
C SER A 16 -3.21 5.89 -10.44
N ALA A 17 -3.02 6.59 -9.32
CA ALA A 17 -2.30 6.08 -8.16
C ALA A 17 -2.97 4.84 -7.57
N LEU A 18 -4.31 4.81 -7.56
CA LEU A 18 -5.08 3.65 -7.14
C LEU A 18 -4.78 2.43 -8.03
N TYR A 19 -4.93 2.56 -9.34
CA TYR A 19 -4.75 1.42 -10.25
C TYR A 19 -3.33 0.91 -10.29
N GLU A 20 -2.33 1.80 -10.28
CA GLU A 20 -0.92 1.40 -10.25
C GLU A 20 -0.60 0.60 -8.98
N THR A 21 -1.11 1.04 -7.83
CA THR A 21 -0.97 0.30 -6.56
C THR A 21 -1.65 -1.07 -6.63
N VAL A 22 -2.85 -1.15 -7.23
CA VAL A 22 -3.58 -2.41 -7.42
C VAL A 22 -2.81 -3.35 -8.36
N PHE A 23 -2.16 -2.85 -9.41
CA PHE A 23 -1.35 -3.68 -10.29
C PHE A 23 -0.09 -4.22 -9.61
N VAL A 24 0.57 -3.43 -8.76
CA VAL A 24 1.65 -3.92 -7.91
C VAL A 24 1.15 -5.01 -6.96
N ARG A 25 0.02 -4.76 -6.30
CA ARG A 25 -0.60 -5.75 -5.40
C ARG A 25 -0.92 -7.05 -6.12
N ALA A 26 -1.49 -6.98 -7.32
CA ALA A 26 -1.79 -8.16 -8.14
C ALA A 26 -0.51 -8.91 -8.56
N TYR A 27 0.56 -8.18 -8.91
CA TYR A 27 1.87 -8.78 -9.17
C TYR A 27 2.42 -9.52 -7.95
N GLY A 28 2.36 -8.90 -6.76
CA GLY A 28 2.79 -9.54 -5.51
C GLY A 28 2.00 -10.81 -5.19
N ILE A 29 0.68 -10.80 -5.38
CA ILE A 29 -0.17 -11.98 -5.21
C ILE A 29 0.23 -13.08 -6.21
N LYS A 30 0.46 -12.72 -7.48
CA LYS A 30 0.92 -13.68 -8.50
C LYS A 30 2.28 -14.28 -8.15
N LYS A 31 3.20 -13.48 -7.60
CA LYS A 31 4.57 -13.89 -7.23
C LYS A 31 4.61 -14.77 -5.98
N HIS A 32 3.82 -14.43 -4.95
CA HIS A 32 3.88 -15.06 -3.63
C HIS A 32 2.70 -16.02 -3.34
N GLY A 33 1.70 -16.08 -4.21
CA GLY A 33 0.59 -17.03 -4.13
C GLY A 33 -0.44 -16.76 -3.04
N SER A 34 -0.40 -15.58 -2.38
CA SER A 34 -1.30 -15.28 -1.26
C SER A 34 -1.71 -13.81 -1.23
N ILE A 35 -3.03 -13.59 -1.06
CA ILE A 35 -3.60 -12.27 -0.79
C ILE A 35 -3.24 -11.82 0.63
N GLU A 36 -3.18 -12.73 1.60
CA GLU A 36 -2.93 -12.41 3.01
C GLU A 36 -1.45 -12.56 3.41
N GLY A 37 -0.56 -12.92 2.48
CA GLY A 37 0.85 -13.20 2.76
C GLY A 37 1.60 -12.02 3.42
N TRP A 38 1.19 -10.78 3.12
CA TRP A 38 1.74 -9.57 3.76
C TRP A 38 1.56 -9.54 5.29
N LYS A 39 0.60 -10.28 5.85
CA LYS A 39 0.37 -10.31 7.30
C LYS A 39 1.51 -10.97 8.06
N THR A 40 2.20 -11.93 7.44
CA THR A 40 3.34 -12.62 8.04
C THR A 40 4.66 -11.87 7.91
N THR A 41 4.72 -10.89 7.00
CA THR A 41 5.87 -9.99 6.84
C THR A 41 5.95 -9.03 8.02
N LYS A 42 7.17 -8.81 8.54
CA LYS A 42 7.39 -7.89 9.65
C LYS A 42 7.22 -6.44 9.16
N PRO A 43 6.65 -5.53 9.96
CA PRO A 43 6.46 -4.13 9.55
C PRO A 43 7.71 -3.45 9.00
N ILE A 44 8.87 -3.69 9.62
CA ILE A 44 10.15 -3.11 9.18
C ILE A 44 10.50 -3.49 7.75
N GLU A 45 10.14 -4.69 7.29
CA GLU A 45 10.44 -5.14 5.93
C GLU A 45 9.63 -4.38 4.87
N HIS A 46 8.38 -3.99 5.18
CA HIS A 46 7.59 -3.11 4.31
C HIS A 46 8.15 -1.69 4.28
N PHE A 47 8.58 -1.15 5.43
CA PHE A 47 9.19 0.19 5.46
C PHE A 47 10.52 0.23 4.71
N ASP A 48 11.37 -0.78 4.87
CA ASP A 48 12.62 -0.88 4.14
C ASP A 48 12.37 -1.02 2.63
N ALA A 49 11.35 -1.77 2.21
CA ALA A 49 10.95 -1.89 0.81
C ALA A 49 10.45 -0.55 0.23
N ALA A 50 9.56 0.13 0.94
CA ALA A 50 9.07 1.45 0.55
C ALA A 50 10.22 2.46 0.39
N ILE A 51 11.16 2.49 1.35
CA ILE A 51 12.32 3.39 1.30
C ILE A 51 13.23 3.06 0.10
N ARG A 52 13.45 1.78 -0.23
CA ARG A 52 14.24 1.39 -1.42
C ARG A 52 13.60 1.91 -2.70
N HIS A 53 12.28 1.75 -2.84
CA HIS A 53 11.57 2.24 -4.01
C HIS A 53 11.53 3.77 -4.10
N ILE A 54 11.37 4.47 -2.97
CA ILE A 54 11.47 5.94 -2.93
C ILE A 54 12.86 6.41 -3.35
N ARG A 55 13.94 5.74 -2.88
CA ARG A 55 15.31 6.07 -3.27
C ARG A 55 15.54 5.88 -4.77
N ALA A 56 15.05 4.81 -5.37
CA ALA A 56 15.16 4.58 -6.81
C ALA A 56 14.57 5.74 -7.63
N VAL A 57 13.40 6.25 -7.22
CA VAL A 57 12.76 7.42 -7.84
C VAL A 57 13.60 8.68 -7.70
N ILE A 58 14.19 8.90 -6.51
CA ILE A 58 15.10 10.04 -6.28
C ILE A 58 16.35 9.94 -7.18
N GLU A 59 16.79 8.72 -7.49
CA GLU A 59 17.94 8.43 -8.36
C GLU A 59 17.57 8.46 -9.86
N GLY A 60 16.30 8.70 -10.21
CA GLY A 60 15.82 8.86 -11.58
C GLY A 60 15.23 7.59 -12.21
N GLU A 61 14.97 6.56 -11.41
CA GLU A 61 14.29 5.34 -11.85
C GLU A 61 12.78 5.43 -11.54
N ASP A 62 11.94 5.51 -12.57
CA ASP A 62 10.48 5.53 -12.39
C ASP A 62 9.90 4.12 -12.22
N TYR A 63 10.49 3.14 -12.90
CA TYR A 63 9.96 1.77 -13.03
C TYR A 63 10.93 0.74 -12.45
N ASP A 64 10.37 -0.15 -11.64
CA ASP A 64 11.05 -1.32 -11.11
C ASP A 64 11.35 -2.34 -12.22
N ASN A 65 12.63 -2.65 -12.41
CA ASN A 65 13.11 -3.55 -13.46
C ASN A 65 12.59 -5.00 -13.32
N GLU A 66 12.30 -5.46 -12.10
CA GLU A 66 11.80 -6.82 -11.88
C GLU A 66 10.34 -6.98 -12.31
N SER A 67 9.50 -6.00 -11.96
CA SER A 67 8.05 -6.08 -12.11
C SER A 67 7.49 -5.28 -13.29
N GLY A 68 8.29 -4.36 -13.86
CA GLY A 68 7.89 -3.41 -14.89
C GLY A 68 6.85 -2.39 -14.40
N LYS A 69 6.82 -2.08 -13.10
CA LYS A 69 5.80 -1.22 -12.46
C LYS A 69 6.44 -0.05 -11.75
N LEU A 70 5.65 1.00 -11.52
CA LEU A 70 6.14 2.22 -10.88
C LEU A 70 6.70 1.94 -9.49
N HIS A 71 7.90 2.45 -9.21
CA HIS A 71 8.51 2.39 -7.89
C HIS A 71 7.62 3.04 -6.82
N LEU A 72 7.01 4.20 -7.13
CA LEU A 72 6.08 4.85 -6.20
C LEU A 72 4.85 3.99 -5.90
N ALA A 73 4.38 3.17 -6.85
CA ALA A 73 3.25 2.28 -6.61
C ALA A 73 3.63 1.13 -5.66
N HIS A 74 4.87 0.64 -5.70
CA HIS A 74 5.39 -0.30 -4.71
C HIS A 74 5.46 0.33 -3.32
N ALA A 75 6.02 1.54 -3.21
CA ALA A 75 6.06 2.26 -1.94
C ALA A 75 4.65 2.52 -1.35
N ILE A 76 3.68 2.90 -2.18
CA ILE A 76 2.28 3.04 -1.74
C ILE A 76 1.72 1.69 -1.28
N CYS A 77 1.99 0.60 -2.00
CA CYS A 77 1.51 -0.73 -1.65
C CYS A 77 2.06 -1.19 -0.29
N ASP A 78 3.34 -0.97 -0.01
CA ASP A 78 3.95 -1.28 1.28
C ASP A 78 3.34 -0.45 2.42
N CYS A 79 3.19 0.86 2.22
CA CYS A 79 2.52 1.74 3.18
C CYS A 79 1.05 1.34 3.41
N MET A 80 0.34 0.93 2.35
CA MET A 80 -1.04 0.46 2.42
C MET A 80 -1.17 -0.77 3.33
N PHE A 81 -0.20 -1.70 3.31
CA PHE A 81 -0.21 -2.84 4.23
C PHE A 81 -0.09 -2.43 5.70
N GLU A 82 0.79 -1.47 6.00
CA GLU A 82 0.95 -1.02 7.38
C GLU A 82 -0.21 -0.15 7.86
N ILE A 83 -0.82 0.66 6.98
CA ILE A 83 -2.11 1.32 7.26
C ILE A 83 -3.17 0.27 7.61
N GLN A 84 -3.33 -0.78 6.80
CA GLN A 84 -4.29 -1.84 7.05
C GLN A 84 -4.01 -2.55 8.39
N ARG A 85 -2.73 -2.83 8.69
CA ARG A 85 -2.32 -3.43 9.97
C ARG A 85 -2.72 -2.57 11.16
N ILE A 86 -2.58 -1.25 11.08
CA ILE A 86 -3.00 -0.31 12.13
C ILE A 86 -4.52 -0.37 12.30
N LYS A 87 -5.28 -0.29 11.20
CA LYS A 87 -6.75 -0.34 11.24
C LYS A 87 -7.28 -1.67 11.80
N GLU A 88 -6.63 -2.79 11.54
CA GLU A 88 -7.00 -4.11 12.12
C GLU A 88 -6.73 -4.16 13.63
N LYS A 89 -5.64 -3.55 14.11
CA LYS A 89 -5.35 -3.44 15.55
C LYS A 89 -6.39 -2.59 16.29
N GLU A 90 -6.76 -1.43 15.72
CA GLU A 90 -7.77 -0.53 16.31
C GLU A 90 -9.11 -1.24 16.52
N LYS A 91 -9.63 -1.91 15.47
CA LYS A 91 -10.87 -2.71 15.55
C LYS A 91 -10.80 -3.83 16.59
N THR A 92 -9.63 -4.42 16.78
CA THR A 92 -9.45 -5.49 17.77
C THR A 92 -9.52 -4.95 19.20
N ASN A 93 -9.10 -3.71 19.43
CA ASN A 93 -9.17 -3.07 20.74
C ASN A 93 -10.59 -2.59 21.05
N GLU A 94 -11.28 -2.01 20.07
CA GLU A 94 -12.70 -1.58 20.20
C GLU A 94 -13.65 -2.73 20.56
N ASN A 95 -13.37 -3.96 20.12
CA ASN A 95 -14.20 -5.14 20.43
C ASN A 95 -13.86 -5.80 21.79
N LYS A 96 -12.89 -5.28 22.54
CA LYS A 96 -12.49 -5.79 23.86
C LYS A 96 -13.03 -4.95 25.02
N ASP A 97 -13.54 -3.76 24.72
CA ASP A 97 -14.22 -2.84 25.65
C ASP A 97 -15.75 -2.99 25.55
#